data_AF-A0A9R1M2M6-F1
#
_entry.id   AF-A0A9R1M2M6-F1
#
_cell.length_a   1.000
_cell.length_b   1.000
_cell.length_c   1.000
_cell.angle_alpha   90.00
_cell.angle_beta   90.00
_cell.angle_gamma   90.00
#
_symmetry.space_group_name_H-M   'P 1'
#
loop_
_entity.id
_entity.type
_entity.pdbx_description
1 polymer ?
#
loop_
_entity_poly.entity_id
_entity_poly.type
_entity_poly.pdbx_seq_one_letter_code
_entity_poly.pdbx_strand_id
1 'polypeptide(L)'
;MISLLSKPCLYNPFFLLFNSMYKTLERYRSCNFNSEATSTPESEESSYQEYLKLKTRVDFLQTTQRNLLGEDLGPLNMKELEQLENHIEMSLKHIRATKSQQSFDQLFELKRKEQQLQDVNKDLRKKIQETSAESVLQMFCQDVDVGPSGSSGHANQANQQQHFHPDCDPSLRMWYDHAYLDHLNKE
;
A
#
# COMPACT_ATOMS: atom_id res chain seq x y z
N MET A 1 79.08 64.32 8.04
CA MET A 1 78.12 63.90 9.08
C MET A 1 77.25 62.80 8.52
N ILE A 2 77.69 61.56 8.66
CA ILE A 2 76.85 60.37 8.43
C ILE A 2 76.20 60.09 9.78
N SER A 3 74.87 60.26 9.89
CA SER A 3 74.03 59.63 10.91
C SER A 3 72.59 60.09 10.72
N LEU A 4 71.79 59.33 9.96
CA LEU A 4 70.38 59.18 10.30
C LEU A 4 70.02 57.70 10.16
N LEU A 5 70.24 57.03 11.29
CA LEU A 5 69.50 55.90 11.84
C LEU A 5 68.45 55.28 10.90
N SER A 6 68.86 54.20 10.24
CA SER A 6 67.94 53.15 9.82
C SER A 6 67.79 52.15 10.95
N LYS A 7 66.59 52.03 11.53
CA LYS A 7 65.92 50.83 12.11
C LYS A 7 64.61 51.28 12.81
N PRO A 8 63.60 50.42 13.02
CA PRO A 8 62.73 49.81 12.01
C PRO A 8 61.24 49.99 12.39
N CYS A 9 60.36 50.39 11.48
CA CYS A 9 58.92 50.26 11.72
C CYS A 9 58.52 48.79 11.59
N LEU A 10 58.66 48.05 12.69
CA LEU A 10 57.91 46.84 12.96
C LEU A 10 56.41 47.17 12.95
N TYR A 11 55.61 46.25 12.42
CA TYR A 11 54.15 46.24 12.47
C TYR A 11 53.43 46.94 11.30
N ASN A 12 53.53 46.31 10.12
CA ASN A 12 52.59 46.57 9.04
C ASN A 12 51.37 45.62 9.19
N PRO A 13 50.15 46.13 9.44
CA PRO A 13 48.95 45.29 9.59
C PRO A 13 48.62 44.50 8.31
N PHE A 14 49.07 44.98 7.15
CA PHE A 14 48.95 44.27 5.88
C PHE A 14 49.74 42.96 5.89
N PHE A 15 50.91 42.93 6.54
CA PHE A 15 51.73 41.72 6.66
C PHE A 15 51.07 40.68 7.57
N LEU A 16 50.38 41.12 8.63
CA LEU A 16 49.66 40.22 9.54
C LEU A 16 48.37 39.68 8.92
N LEU A 17 47.64 40.52 8.20
CA LEU A 17 46.46 40.09 7.45
C LEU A 17 46.84 39.11 6.34
N PHE A 18 47.94 39.40 5.62
CA PHE A 18 48.50 38.49 4.63
C PHE A 18 48.94 37.17 5.26
N ASN A 19 49.62 37.18 6.40
CA ASN A 19 50.05 35.96 7.09
C ASN A 19 48.86 35.15 7.62
N SER A 20 47.81 35.81 8.14
CA SER A 20 46.57 35.15 8.59
C SER A 20 45.77 34.55 7.43
N MET A 21 45.63 35.29 6.33
CA MET A 21 44.97 34.82 5.12
C MET A 21 45.76 33.68 4.50
N TYR A 22 47.08 33.84 4.37
CA TYR A 22 47.99 32.81 3.88
C TYR A 22 47.94 31.54 4.74
N LYS A 23 47.96 31.64 6.08
CA LYS A 23 47.79 30.50 6.99
C LYS A 23 46.43 29.84 6.86
N THR A 24 45.38 30.61 6.61
CA THR A 24 44.03 30.08 6.40
C THR A 24 43.95 29.33 5.06
N LEU A 25 44.59 29.87 4.02
CA LEU A 25 44.70 29.25 2.71
C LEU A 25 45.56 27.98 2.75
N GLU A 26 46.68 28.01 3.46
CA GLU A 26 47.59 26.88 3.69
C GLU A 26 46.87 25.77 4.48
N ARG A 27 46.07 26.11 5.49
CA ARG A 27 45.23 25.14 6.21
C ARG A 27 44.15 24.57 5.32
N TYR A 28 43.48 25.38 4.49
CA TYR A 28 42.50 24.88 3.52
C TYR A 28 43.13 23.91 2.53
N ARG A 29 44.30 24.27 1.98
CA ARG A 29 45.07 23.44 1.05
C ARG A 29 45.55 22.14 1.72
N SER A 30 46.02 22.23 2.96
CA SER A 30 46.44 21.06 3.74
C SER A 30 45.27 20.17 4.11
N CYS A 31 44.11 20.72 4.47
CA CYS A 31 42.90 19.92 4.73
C CYS A 31 42.38 19.27 3.45
N ASN A 32 42.45 19.94 2.30
CA ASN A 32 42.06 19.34 1.01
C ASN A 32 43.01 18.21 0.60
N PHE A 33 44.32 18.44 0.71
CA PHE A 33 45.34 17.43 0.39
C PHE A 33 45.36 16.28 1.40
N ASN A 34 45.08 16.53 2.68
CA ASN A 34 44.96 15.50 3.70
C ASN A 34 43.62 14.76 3.61
N SER A 35 42.56 15.42 3.11
CA SER A 35 41.30 14.75 2.73
C SER A 35 41.55 13.82 1.55
N GLU A 36 42.24 14.27 0.49
CA GLU A 36 42.72 13.46 -0.63
C GLU A 36 43.71 12.34 -0.22
N ALA A 37 44.46 12.51 0.88
CA ALA A 37 45.31 11.46 1.42
C ALA A 37 44.53 10.32 2.09
N THR A 38 43.26 10.55 2.45
CA THR A 38 42.31 9.52 2.94
C THR A 38 41.28 9.09 1.89
N SER A 39 40.91 9.96 0.95
CA SER A 39 40.16 9.64 -0.26
C SER A 39 41.08 9.81 -1.46
N THR A 40 41.82 8.75 -1.79
CA THR A 40 42.68 8.73 -2.97
C THR A 40 41.88 9.14 -4.22
N PRO A 41 42.50 9.75 -5.25
CA PRO A 41 41.82 10.03 -6.52
C PRO A 41 41.21 8.76 -7.14
N GLU A 42 41.80 7.59 -6.88
CA GLU A 42 41.22 6.27 -7.20
C GLU A 42 39.86 6.02 -6.51
N SER A 43 39.64 6.51 -5.29
CA SER A 43 38.38 6.35 -4.54
C SER A 43 37.25 7.22 -5.11
N GLU A 44 37.55 8.44 -5.56
CA GLU A 44 36.56 9.31 -6.21
C GLU A 44 36.23 8.81 -7.62
N GLU A 45 37.24 8.36 -8.36
CA GLU A 45 37.07 7.74 -9.68
C GLU A 45 36.29 6.42 -9.58
N SER A 46 36.57 5.59 -8.57
CA SER A 46 35.81 4.38 -8.26
C SER A 46 34.35 4.68 -7.90
N SER A 47 34.11 5.67 -7.04
CA SER A 47 32.76 6.13 -6.68
C SER A 47 31.97 6.60 -7.91
N TYR A 48 32.62 7.38 -8.77
CA TYR A 48 32.01 7.84 -10.03
C TYR A 48 31.71 6.68 -10.98
N GLN A 49 32.61 5.69 -11.08
CA GLN A 49 32.39 4.50 -11.89
C GLN A 49 31.20 3.66 -11.38
N GLU A 50 31.08 3.48 -10.06
CA GLU A 50 29.93 2.81 -9.45
C GLU A 50 28.63 3.59 -9.68
N TYR A 51 28.68 4.92 -9.59
CA TYR A 51 27.55 5.77 -9.97
C TYR A 51 27.13 5.56 -11.42
N LEU A 52 28.07 5.50 -12.36
CA LEU A 52 27.76 5.26 -13.78
C LEU A 52 27.12 3.88 -13.99
N LYS A 53 27.62 2.83 -13.35
CA LYS A 53 27.02 1.49 -13.39
C LYS A 53 25.57 1.53 -12.87
N LEU A 54 25.34 2.20 -11.74
CA LEU A 54 24.01 2.35 -11.17
C LEU A 54 23.08 3.14 -12.09
N LYS A 55 23.56 4.23 -12.67
CA LYS A 55 22.82 5.05 -13.63
C LYS A 55 22.39 4.23 -14.85
N THR A 56 23.32 3.49 -15.46
CA THR A 56 22.99 2.59 -16.58
C THR A 56 21.94 1.56 -16.18
N ARG A 57 22.01 1.02 -14.96
CA ARG A 57 20.99 0.08 -14.46
C ARG A 57 19.63 0.74 -14.31
N VAL A 58 19.56 1.96 -13.80
CA VAL A 58 18.32 2.72 -13.67
C VAL A 58 17.71 3.01 -15.05
N ASP A 59 18.51 3.50 -16.00
CA ASP A 59 18.05 3.83 -17.35
C ASP A 59 17.51 2.58 -18.08
N PHE A 60 18.17 1.43 -17.90
CA PHE A 60 17.70 0.14 -18.40
C PHE A 60 16.36 -0.28 -17.79
N LEU A 61 16.23 -0.15 -16.46
CA LEU A 61 14.99 -0.51 -15.75
C LEU A 61 13.82 0.39 -16.16
N GLN A 62 14.05 1.70 -16.29
CA GLN A 62 13.04 2.65 -16.74
C GLN A 62 12.60 2.35 -18.17
N THR A 63 13.53 2.02 -19.06
CA THR A 63 13.21 1.62 -20.43
C THR A 63 12.41 0.33 -20.45
N THR A 64 12.80 -0.67 -19.64
CA THR A 64 12.05 -1.92 -19.51
C THR A 64 10.63 -1.68 -19.00
N GLN A 65 10.44 -0.78 -18.03
CA GLN A 65 9.12 -0.40 -17.53
C GLN A 65 8.26 0.22 -18.63
N ARG A 66 8.81 1.19 -19.39
CA ARG A 66 8.08 1.80 -20.52
C ARG A 66 7.67 0.75 -21.55
N ASN A 67 8.57 -0.17 -21.89
CA ASN A 67 8.26 -1.27 -22.80
C ASN A 67 7.14 -2.17 -22.25
N LEU A 68 7.17 -2.52 -20.96
CA LEU A 68 6.10 -3.30 -20.30
C LEU A 68 4.75 -2.59 -20.32
N LEU A 69 4.75 -1.24 -20.38
CA LEU A 69 3.56 -0.41 -20.54
C LEU A 69 3.15 -0.22 -22.01
N GLY A 70 3.88 -0.80 -22.96
CA GLY A 70 3.64 -0.66 -24.39
C GLY A 70 4.18 0.63 -25.01
N GLU A 71 5.04 1.35 -24.29
CA GLU A 71 5.70 2.58 -24.72
C GLU A 71 7.09 2.29 -25.31
N ASP A 72 7.63 3.20 -26.12
CA ASP A 72 9.01 3.15 -26.66
C ASP A 72 9.43 1.81 -27.30
N LEU A 73 8.51 1.11 -27.97
CA LEU A 73 8.76 -0.22 -28.54
C LEU A 73 9.61 -0.21 -29.83
N GLY A 74 9.81 0.94 -30.45
CA GLY A 74 10.51 1.08 -31.74
C GLY A 74 11.93 0.47 -31.81
N PRO A 75 12.75 0.53 -30.74
CA PRO A 75 14.08 -0.08 -30.72
C PRO A 75 14.09 -1.62 -30.60
N LEU A 76 12.95 -2.25 -30.27
CA LEU A 76 12.89 -3.70 -30.07
C LEU A 76 12.73 -4.41 -31.41
N ASN A 77 13.45 -5.52 -31.58
CA ASN A 77 13.23 -6.40 -32.71
C ASN A 77 12.05 -7.37 -32.48
N MET A 78 11.64 -8.10 -33.52
CA MET A 78 10.49 -9.00 -33.47
C MET A 78 10.59 -10.07 -32.38
N LYS A 79 11.78 -10.63 -32.15
CA LYS A 79 11.99 -11.65 -31.11
C LYS A 79 11.87 -11.05 -29.70
N GLU A 80 12.38 -9.84 -29.51
CA GLU A 80 12.28 -9.13 -28.22
C GLU A 80 10.83 -8.74 -27.92
N LEU A 81 10.07 -8.32 -28.94
CA LEU A 81 8.63 -8.05 -28.83
C LEU A 81 7.83 -9.31 -28.47
N GLU A 82 8.10 -10.43 -29.13
CA GLU A 82 7.45 -11.71 -28.82
C GLU A 82 7.76 -12.15 -27.37
N GLN A 83 9.00 -11.98 -26.91
CA GLN A 83 9.38 -12.28 -25.53
C GLN A 83 8.65 -11.37 -24.53
N LEU A 84 8.55 -10.08 -24.84
CA LEU A 84 7.84 -9.10 -24.02
C LEU A 84 6.35 -9.44 -23.92
N GLU A 85 5.70 -9.75 -25.04
CA GLU A 85 4.30 -10.16 -25.09
C GLU A 85 4.05 -11.41 -24.24
N ASN A 86 4.85 -12.47 -24.44
CA ASN A 86 4.75 -13.70 -23.66
C ASN A 86 4.92 -13.44 -22.16
N HIS A 87 5.88 -12.61 -21.77
CA HIS A 87 6.10 -12.27 -20.37
C HIS A 87 4.89 -11.56 -19.74
N ILE A 88 4.29 -10.62 -20.47
CA ILE A 88 3.08 -9.91 -20.04
C ILE A 88 1.90 -10.88 -19.95
N GLU A 89 1.69 -11.72 -20.96
CA GLU A 89 0.60 -12.70 -20.99
C GLU A 89 0.68 -13.67 -19.80
N MET A 90 1.86 -14.26 -19.56
CA MET A 90 2.09 -15.16 -18.44
C MET A 90 1.80 -14.48 -17.09
N SER A 91 2.29 -13.25 -16.91
CA SER A 91 2.08 -12.48 -15.68
C SER A 91 0.60 -12.15 -15.47
N LEU A 92 -0.11 -11.73 -16.52
CA LEU A 92 -1.55 -11.45 -16.46
C LEU A 92 -2.38 -12.71 -16.19
N LYS A 93 -2.00 -13.86 -16.76
CA LYS A 93 -2.63 -15.14 -16.46
C LYS A 93 -2.46 -15.49 -14.98
N HIS A 94 -1.26 -15.33 -14.43
CA HIS A 94 -0.99 -15.57 -13.02
C HIS A 94 -1.81 -14.63 -12.10
N ILE A 95 -1.80 -13.32 -12.38
CA ILE A 95 -2.57 -12.33 -11.61
C ILE A 95 -4.06 -12.66 -11.62
N ARG A 96 -4.63 -12.98 -12.79
CA ARG A 96 -6.05 -13.36 -12.91
C ARG A 96 -6.36 -14.62 -12.12
N ALA A 97 -5.54 -15.66 -12.24
CA ALA A 97 -5.73 -16.90 -11.50
C ALA A 97 -5.71 -16.66 -9.98
N THR A 98 -4.74 -15.89 -9.50
CA THR A 98 -4.64 -15.55 -8.07
C THR A 98 -5.85 -14.75 -7.59
N LYS A 99 -6.29 -13.74 -8.34
CA LYS A 99 -7.48 -12.94 -7.98
C LYS A 99 -8.76 -13.79 -7.97
N SER A 100 -8.92 -14.66 -8.96
CA SER A 100 -10.04 -15.60 -9.02
C SER A 100 -10.04 -16.56 -7.84
N GLN A 101 -8.88 -17.15 -7.51
CA GLN A 101 -8.75 -18.05 -6.37
C GLN A 101 -9.13 -17.35 -5.06
N GLN A 102 -8.61 -16.15 -4.83
CA GLN A 102 -8.94 -15.35 -3.64
C GLN A 102 -10.45 -15.06 -3.53
N SER A 103 -11.10 -14.75 -4.66
CA SER A 103 -12.54 -14.50 -4.69
C SER A 103 -13.34 -15.77 -4.37
N PHE A 104 -12.93 -16.93 -4.89
CA PHE A 104 -13.54 -18.22 -4.56
C PHE A 104 -13.37 -18.56 -3.08
N ASP A 105 -12.16 -18.37 -2.53
CA ASP A 105 -11.89 -18.63 -1.12
C ASP A 105 -12.81 -17.78 -0.22
N GLN A 106 -12.94 -16.48 -0.52
CA GLN A 106 -13.86 -15.59 0.18
C GLN A 106 -15.32 -16.03 0.06
N LEU A 107 -15.75 -16.44 -1.13
CA LEU A 107 -17.10 -16.95 -1.36
C LEU A 107 -17.37 -18.20 -0.51
N PHE A 108 -16.45 -19.15 -0.47
CA PHE A 108 -16.60 -20.38 0.30
C PHE A 108 -16.61 -20.13 1.81
N GLU A 109 -15.76 -19.23 2.31
CA GLU A 109 -15.77 -18.85 3.71
C GLU A 109 -17.09 -18.18 4.11
N LEU A 110 -17.60 -17.26 3.27
CA LEU A 110 -18.89 -16.61 3.51
C LEU A 110 -20.04 -17.62 3.46
N LYS A 111 -20.04 -18.56 2.51
CA LYS A 111 -21.05 -19.62 2.42
C LYS A 111 -21.04 -20.54 3.63
N ARG A 112 -19.85 -20.89 4.14
CA ARG A 112 -19.72 -21.67 5.38
C ARG A 112 -20.31 -20.91 6.56
N LYS A 113 -20.01 -19.61 6.68
CA LYS A 113 -20.54 -18.76 7.76
C LYS A 113 -22.05 -18.57 7.66
N GLU A 114 -22.58 -18.40 6.45
CA GLU A 114 -24.02 -18.35 6.19
C GLU A 114 -24.70 -19.62 6.72
N GLN A 115 -24.19 -20.81 6.37
CA GLN A 115 -24.74 -22.08 6.82
C GLN A 115 -24.69 -22.21 8.36
N GLN A 116 -23.55 -21.93 8.98
CA GLN A 116 -23.42 -21.97 10.44
C GLN A 116 -24.42 -21.06 11.15
N LEU A 117 -24.62 -19.85 10.64
CA LEU A 117 -25.59 -18.91 11.18
C LEU A 117 -27.02 -19.39 10.99
N GLN A 118 -27.34 -19.99 9.84
CA GLN A 118 -28.66 -20.59 9.59
C GLN A 118 -28.96 -21.74 10.57
N ASP A 119 -27.98 -22.62 10.81
CA ASP A 119 -28.12 -23.73 11.75
C ASP A 119 -28.36 -23.22 13.17
N VAL A 120 -27.55 -22.28 13.64
CA VAL A 120 -27.74 -21.64 14.96
C VAL A 120 -29.09 -20.92 15.06
N ASN A 121 -29.51 -20.21 14.01
CA ASN A 121 -30.82 -19.54 14.00
C ASN A 121 -31.97 -20.54 14.11
N LYS A 122 -31.87 -21.67 13.40
CA LYS A 122 -32.87 -22.74 13.44
C LYS A 122 -32.98 -23.33 14.85
N ASP A 123 -31.86 -23.60 15.50
CA ASP A 123 -31.83 -24.12 16.86
C ASP A 123 -32.41 -23.12 17.87
N LEU A 124 -32.10 -21.84 17.74
CA LEU A 124 -32.67 -20.78 18.59
C LEU A 124 -34.18 -20.65 18.40
N ARG A 125 -34.67 -20.69 17.16
CA ARG A 125 -36.12 -20.66 16.87
C ARG A 125 -36.85 -21.85 17.49
N LYS A 126 -36.25 -23.04 17.44
CA LYS A 126 -36.79 -24.23 18.10
C LYS A 126 -36.86 -24.05 19.62
N LYS A 127 -35.78 -23.58 20.25
CA LYS A 127 -35.74 -23.31 21.69
C LYS A 127 -36.78 -22.28 22.14
N ILE A 128 -36.99 -21.22 21.36
CA ILE A 128 -38.03 -20.21 21.65
C ILE A 128 -39.42 -20.84 21.59
N GLN A 129 -39.67 -21.70 20.60
CA GLN A 129 -40.95 -22.39 20.48
C GLN A 129 -41.20 -23.32 21.69
N GLU A 130 -40.19 -24.07 22.11
CA GLU A 130 -40.25 -24.96 23.28
C GLU A 130 -40.51 -24.19 24.57
N THR A 131 -39.75 -23.13 24.86
CA THR A 131 -39.95 -22.31 26.07
C THR A 131 -41.28 -21.55 26.07
N SER A 132 -41.76 -21.11 24.90
CA SER A 132 -43.09 -20.50 24.79
C SER A 132 -44.22 -21.50 25.05
N ALA A 133 -44.07 -22.75 24.61
CA ALA A 133 -45.04 -23.81 24.88
C ALA A 133 -45.03 -24.22 26.36
N GLU A 134 -43.85 -24.31 26.98
CA GLU A 134 -43.71 -24.56 28.42
C GLU A 134 -44.27 -23.42 29.27
N SER A 135 -44.07 -22.16 28.86
CA SER A 135 -44.64 -21.00 29.55
C SER A 135 -46.17 -20.96 29.44
N VAL A 136 -46.75 -21.35 28.30
CA VAL A 136 -48.21 -21.48 28.14
C VAL A 136 -48.77 -22.63 28.98
N LEU A 137 -48.07 -23.75 29.10
CA LEU A 137 -48.47 -24.87 29.98
C LEU A 137 -48.36 -24.49 31.47
N GLN A 138 -47.34 -23.72 31.87
CA GLN A 138 -47.21 -23.21 33.23
C GLN A 138 -48.32 -22.21 33.59
N MET A 139 -48.76 -21.42 32.61
CA MET A 139 -49.88 -20.49 32.75
C MET A 139 -51.24 -21.20 32.86
N PHE A 140 -51.39 -22.40 32.27
CA PHE A 140 -52.62 -23.19 32.37
C PHE A 140 -52.79 -23.91 33.72
N CYS A 141 -51.76 -23.95 34.58
CA CYS A 141 -51.83 -24.55 35.92
C CYS A 141 -52.03 -23.53 37.06
N GLN A 142 -52.19 -22.24 36.76
CA GLN A 142 -52.48 -21.20 37.75
C GLN A 142 -53.81 -20.50 37.41
N ASP A 143 -54.92 -21.21 37.56
CA ASP A 143 -56.27 -20.65 37.48
C ASP A 143 -57.00 -20.88 38.81
N VAL A 144 -56.76 -20.00 39.79
CA VAL A 144 -57.78 -19.47 40.72
C VAL A 144 -57.25 -18.15 41.33
N ASP A 145 -57.63 -17.00 40.78
CA ASP A 145 -58.60 -16.08 41.42
C ASP A 145 -58.67 -14.72 40.67
N VAL A 146 -59.85 -14.11 40.77
CA VAL A 146 -60.47 -13.10 39.90
C VAL A 146 -59.98 -11.65 40.10
N GLY A 147 -59.92 -10.86 39.01
CA GLY A 147 -59.99 -9.38 39.07
C GLY A 147 -59.93 -8.67 37.70
N PRO A 148 -60.93 -7.85 37.30
CA PRO A 148 -60.96 -7.23 35.97
C PRO A 148 -60.46 -5.78 36.00
N SER A 149 -59.62 -5.37 35.04
CA SER A 149 -59.51 -3.98 34.56
C SER A 149 -58.52 -3.83 33.39
N GLY A 150 -58.94 -3.08 32.36
CA GLY A 150 -58.03 -2.18 31.65
C GLY A 150 -57.63 -2.48 30.20
N SER A 151 -58.50 -2.10 29.26
CA SER A 151 -58.25 -1.43 27.98
C SER A 151 -57.01 -1.74 27.10
N SER A 152 -57.32 -2.29 25.92
CA SER A 152 -56.85 -1.96 24.56
C SER A 152 -55.75 -0.91 24.35
N GLY A 153 -54.77 -1.27 23.50
CA GLY A 153 -53.83 -0.36 22.85
C GLY A 153 -52.92 -1.07 21.84
N HIS A 154 -53.38 -1.24 20.59
CA HIS A 154 -52.52 -1.53 19.44
C HIS A 154 -51.63 -0.33 19.11
N ALA A 155 -50.32 -0.53 18.89
CA ALA A 155 -49.53 0.30 17.97
C ALA A 155 -48.25 -0.43 17.53
N ASN A 156 -48.15 -0.63 16.21
CA ASN A 156 -46.98 -1.11 15.49
C ASN A 156 -45.91 0.00 15.30
N GLN A 157 -44.71 -0.45 14.95
CA GLN A 157 -43.78 0.16 13.97
C GLN A 157 -42.77 1.21 14.47
N ALA A 158 -41.47 0.84 14.42
CA ALA A 158 -40.42 1.48 13.61
C ALA A 158 -39.03 0.90 13.95
N ASN A 159 -38.63 -0.18 13.28
CA ASN A 159 -37.23 -0.63 13.27
C ASN A 159 -36.55 -0.02 12.03
N GLN A 160 -35.71 0.99 12.23
CA GLN A 160 -34.93 1.61 11.17
C GLN A 160 -33.85 0.64 10.70
N GLN A 161 -33.96 0.19 9.45
CA GLN A 161 -32.90 -0.50 8.74
C GLN A 161 -31.74 0.48 8.51
N GLN A 162 -30.66 0.33 9.29
CA GLN A 162 -29.36 0.90 8.95
C GLN A 162 -28.87 0.16 7.69
N HIS A 163 -28.93 0.86 6.58
CA HIS A 163 -28.41 0.44 5.28
C HIS A 163 -26.88 0.44 5.36
N PHE A 164 -26.29 -0.70 5.76
CA PHE A 164 -24.85 -0.91 5.63
C PHE A 164 -24.55 -1.15 4.15
N HIS A 165 -24.10 -0.09 3.47
CA HIS A 165 -23.44 -0.21 2.18
C HIS A 165 -21.99 -0.61 2.46
N PRO A 166 -21.52 -1.82 2.11
CA PRO A 166 -20.09 -2.08 2.10
C PRO A 166 -19.52 -1.31 0.90
N ASP A 167 -18.49 -0.51 1.16
CA ASP A 167 -17.68 0.14 0.15
C ASP A 167 -17.29 -0.88 -0.92
N CYS A 168 -17.89 -0.76 -2.10
CA CYS A 168 -17.55 -1.58 -3.25
C CYS A 168 -16.21 -1.07 -3.80
N ASP A 169 -15.18 -1.90 -3.69
CA ASP A 169 -13.89 -1.71 -4.35
C ASP A 169 -14.11 -1.39 -5.85
N PRO A 170 -13.61 -0.24 -6.35
CA PRO A 170 -13.72 0.15 -7.76
C PRO A 170 -13.21 -0.93 -8.74
N SER A 171 -12.34 -1.85 -8.31
CA SER A 171 -11.82 -2.93 -9.15
C SER A 171 -12.85 -4.01 -9.53
N LEU A 172 -13.97 -4.09 -8.81
CA LEU A 172 -15.06 -5.05 -9.06
C LEU A 172 -16.04 -4.58 -10.14
N ARG A 173 -16.02 -3.29 -10.51
CA ARG A 173 -16.95 -2.75 -11.51
C ARG A 173 -16.70 -3.24 -12.94
N MET A 174 -15.48 -3.69 -13.27
CA MET A 174 -15.16 -4.18 -14.62
C MET A 174 -15.86 -5.50 -14.99
N TRP A 175 -16.36 -6.27 -14.02
CA TRP A 175 -16.95 -7.59 -14.27
C TRP A 175 -18.49 -7.60 -14.22
N TYR A 176 -19.13 -6.49 -13.87
CA TYR A 176 -20.59 -6.41 -13.78
C TYR A 176 -21.28 -5.94 -15.05
N ASP A 177 -20.54 -5.51 -16.08
CA ASP A 177 -21.11 -5.12 -17.37
C ASP A 177 -20.68 -6.05 -18.51
N HIS A 178 -21.72 -6.69 -19.07
CA HIS A 178 -21.82 -7.45 -20.32
C HIS A 178 -21.56 -8.97 -20.32
N ALA A 179 -22.69 -9.69 -20.33
CA ALA A 179 -22.93 -10.95 -21.07
C ALA A 179 -22.72 -12.31 -20.36
N TYR A 180 -23.10 -12.48 -19.09
CA TYR A 180 -23.09 -13.81 -18.46
C TYR A 180 -24.35 -14.19 -17.67
N LEU A 181 -25.54 -13.87 -18.19
CA LEU A 181 -26.81 -14.39 -17.65
C LEU A 181 -27.85 -14.78 -18.71
N ASP A 182 -27.44 -15.23 -19.91
CA ASP A 182 -28.39 -15.69 -20.95
C ASP A 182 -28.30 -17.20 -21.29
N HIS A 183 -27.46 -17.99 -20.62
CA HIS A 183 -27.21 -19.39 -21.03
C HIS A 183 -27.58 -20.49 -20.02
N LEU A 184 -28.30 -20.21 -18.94
CA LEU A 184 -28.65 -21.25 -17.94
C LEU A 184 -30.16 -21.44 -17.70
N ASN A 185 -31.00 -21.11 -18.68
CA ASN A 185 -32.43 -21.42 -18.59
C ASN A 185 -33.05 -22.04 -19.87
N LYS A 186 -32.27 -22.83 -20.61
CA LYS A 186 -32.78 -23.76 -21.64
C LYS A 186 -31.86 -24.98 -21.74
N GLU A 187 -32.09 -25.99 -20.90
CA GLU A 187 -32.45 -27.37 -21.28
C GLU A 187 -32.75 -28.20 -20.02
#